data_AF-A0A350PLK8-F1
#
_entry.id   AF-A0A350PLK8-F1
#
_cell.length_a   1.000
_cell.length_b   1.000
_cell.length_c   1.000
_cell.angle_alpha   90.00
_cell.angle_beta   90.00
_cell.angle_gamma   90.00
#
_symmetry.space_group_name_H-M   'P 1'
#
loop_
_entity.id
_entity.type
_entity.pdbx_description
1 polymer ?
#
loop_
_entity_poly.entity_id
_entity_poly.type
_entity_poly.pdbx_seq_one_letter_code
_entity_poly.pdbx_strand_id
1 'polypeptide(L)' 'MITKIENRSDLMRDENTGAILYTESSEIKTRRKLKRIENELNSMRDEMAQVKLLLERLIENGR' A
#
# COMPACT_ATOMS: atom_id res chain seq x y z
N MET A 1 -17.51 3.22 -26.18
CA MET A 1 -18.18 3.70 -24.95
C MET A 1 -18.02 2.61 -23.90
N ILE A 2 -17.87 2.94 -22.62
CA ILE A 2 -17.61 1.94 -21.56
C ILE A 2 -18.88 1.81 -20.71
N THR A 3 -19.42 0.60 -20.62
CA THR A 3 -20.66 0.30 -19.89
C THR A 3 -20.37 -0.55 -18.66
N LYS A 4 -21.08 -0.27 -17.55
CA LYS A 4 -20.98 -1.04 -16.31
C LYS A 4 -21.74 -2.36 -16.48
N ILE A 5 -21.16 -3.47 -16.03
CA ILE A 5 -21.84 -4.78 -16.14
C ILE A 5 -22.89 -4.90 -15.03
N GLU A 6 -24.10 -5.29 -15.39
CA GLU A 6 -25.17 -5.56 -14.43
C GLU A 6 -24.74 -6.67 -13.45
N ASN A 7 -24.96 -6.46 -12.15
CA ASN A 7 -24.49 -7.28 -11.02
C ASN A 7 -23.00 -7.26 -10.65
N ARG A 8 -22.10 -6.59 -11.38
CA ARG A 8 -20.66 -6.51 -11.02
C ARG A 8 -20.12 -5.09 -11.15
N SER A 9 -19.97 -4.40 -10.01
CA SER A 9 -19.47 -3.02 -9.95
C SER A 9 -17.96 -2.87 -10.17
N ASP A 10 -17.23 -3.97 -10.06
CA ASP A 10 -15.79 -4.11 -10.29
C ASP A 10 -15.45 -4.39 -11.76
N LEU A 11 -16.45 -4.55 -12.62
CA LEU A 11 -16.25 -4.81 -14.04
C LEU A 11 -16.87 -3.74 -14.93
N MET A 12 -16.10 -3.37 -15.95
CA MET A 12 -16.53 -2.51 -17.03
C MET A 12 -16.39 -3.25 -18.35
N ARG A 13 -17.34 -3.06 -19.27
CA ARG A 13 -17.30 -3.60 -20.62
C ARG A 13 -16.95 -2.50 -21.61
N ASP A 14 -15.96 -2.74 -22.44
CA ASP A 14 -15.66 -1.90 -23.59
C ASP A 14 -16.59 -2.29 -24.75
N GLU A 15 -17.40 -1.35 -25.25
CA GLU A 15 -18.38 -1.63 -26.30
C GLU A 15 -17.76 -1.81 -27.69
N ASN A 16 -16.55 -1.32 -27.92
CA ASN A 16 -15.90 -1.38 -29.24
C ASN A 16 -15.23 -2.74 -29.46
N THR A 17 -14.66 -3.30 -28.39
CA THR A 17 -13.85 -4.53 -28.43
C THR A 17 -14.55 -5.72 -27.76
N GLY A 18 -15.59 -5.45 -26.97
CA GLY A 18 -16.23 -6.46 -26.12
C GLY A 18 -15.38 -6.89 -24.93
N ALA A 19 -14.22 -6.27 -24.69
CA ALA A 19 -13.33 -6.61 -23.59
C ALA A 19 -13.97 -6.30 -22.24
N ILE A 20 -13.76 -7.19 -21.27
CA ILE A 20 -14.14 -6.99 -19.87
C ILE A 20 -12.92 -6.48 -19.11
N LEU A 21 -13.01 -5.26 -18.61
CA LEU A 21 -11.99 -4.59 -17.82
C LEU A 21 -12.31 -4.74 -16.34
N TYR A 22 -11.34 -5.23 -15.57
CA TYR A 22 -11.43 -5.23 -14.11
C TYR A 22 -11.05 -3.85 -13.59
N THR A 23 -12.02 -3.12 -13.07
CA THR A 23 -11.78 -1.90 -12.30
C THR A 23 -11.60 -2.28 -10.85
N GLU A 24 -10.34 -2.30 -10.42
CA GLU A 24 -9.98 -2.55 -9.04
C GLU A 24 -10.75 -1.62 -8.11
N SER A 25 -11.55 -2.20 -7.20
CA SER A 25 -12.38 -1.46 -6.25
C SER A 25 -11.54 -0.46 -5.47
N SER A 26 -12.06 0.75 -5.29
CA SER A 26 -11.43 1.81 -4.48
C SER A 26 -11.06 1.33 -3.08
N GLU A 27 -11.83 0.39 -2.52
CA GLU A 27 -11.57 -0.23 -1.22
C GLU A 27 -10.34 -1.15 -1.25
N ILE A 28 -10.14 -1.90 -2.34
CA ILE A 28 -8.98 -2.79 -2.50
C ILE A 28 -7.70 -1.94 -2.64
N LYS A 29 -7.77 -0.86 -3.43
CA LYS A 29 -6.67 0.11 -3.54
C LYS A 29 -6.34 0.73 -2.18
N THR A 30 -7.36 1.12 -1.42
CA THR A 30 -7.20 1.68 -0.07
C THR A 30 -6.56 0.67 0.87
N ARG A 31 -7.04 -0.58 0.90
CA ARG A 31 -6.46 -1.66 1.71
C ARG A 31 -5.00 -1.93 1.37
N ARG A 32 -4.65 -1.99 0.07
CA ARG A 32 -3.26 -2.17 -0.38
C ARG A 32 -2.38 -1.00 0.04
N LYS A 33 -2.88 0.23 -0.09
CA LYS A 33 -2.16 1.44 0.35
C LYS A 33 -1.93 1.45 1.86
N LEU A 34 -2.94 1.11 2.66
CA LEU A 34 -2.81 1.01 4.11
C LEU A 34 -1.77 -0.02 4.52
N LYS A 35 -1.80 -1.22 3.92
CA LYS A 35 -0.81 -2.26 4.18
C LYS A 35 0.63 -1.82 3.85
N ARG A 36 0.79 -1.05 2.76
CA ARG A 36 2.10 -0.48 2.40
C ARG A 36 2.57 0.52 3.46
N ILE A 37 1.71 1.43 3.88
CA ILE A 37 2.02 2.42 4.93
C ILE A 37 2.38 1.72 6.24
N GLU A 38 1.65 0.67 6.63
CA GLU A 38 1.96 -0.12 7.83
C GLU A 38 3.36 -0.72 7.77
N ASN A 39 3.74 -1.29 6.62
CA ASN A 39 5.10 -1.82 6.44
C ASN A 39 6.17 -0.72 6.49
N GLU A 40 5.93 0.43 5.86
CA GLU A 40 6.85 1.58 5.90
C GLU A 40 7.03 2.10 7.34
N LEU A 41 5.94 2.20 8.11
CA LEU A 41 5.99 2.58 9.52
C LEU A 41 6.77 1.58 10.38
N ASN A 42 6.61 0.27 10.14
CA ASN A 42 7.38 -0.75 10.84
C ASN A 42 8.87 -0.64 10.54
N SER A 43 9.26 -0.44 9.27
CA SER A 43 10.66 -0.22 8.88
C SER A 43 11.24 1.00 9.59
N MET A 44 10.53 2.13 9.57
CA MET A 44 10.96 3.35 10.24
C MET A 44 11.14 3.15 11.76
N ARG A 45 10.23 2.41 12.40
CA ARG A 45 10.33 2.10 13.83
C ARG A 45 11.60 1.31 14.14
N ASP A 46 11.92 0.32 13.33
CA ASP A 46 13.08 -0.54 13.53
C ASP A 46 14.38 0.22 13.23
N GLU A 47 14.40 1.09 12.22
CA GLU A 47 15.51 2.01 11.94
C GLU A 47 15.74 2.99 13.10
N MET A 48 14.67 3.57 13.66
CA MET A 48 14.76 4.44 14.84
C MET A 48 15.31 3.70 16.07
N ALA A 49 14.91 2.44 16.27
CA ALA A 49 15.44 1.62 17.34
C ALA A 49 16.95 1.38 17.18
N GLN A 50 17.42 1.15 15.96
CA GLN A 50 18.85 1.02 15.66
C GLN A 50 19.61 2.32 15.92
N VAL A 51 19.06 3.47 15.50
CA VAL A 51 19.66 4.78 15.77
C VAL A 51 19.80 5.02 17.28
N LYS A 52 18.76 4.70 18.06
CA LYS A 52 18.81 4.80 19.52
C LYS A 52 19.95 3.95 20.11
N LEU A 53 20.05 2.68 19.70
CA LEU A 53 21.12 1.79 20.17
C LEU A 53 22.51 2.30 19.81
N LEU A 54 22.69 2.87 18.61
CA LEU A 54 23.96 3.47 18.21
C LEU A 54 24.31 4.67 19.08
N LEU A 55 23.34 5.53 19.40
CA LEU A 55 23.55 6.67 20.29
C LEU A 55 23.92 6.23 21.70
N GLU A 56 23.25 5.22 22.25
CA GLU A 56 23.58 4.65 23.56
C GLU A 56 25.03 4.14 23.59
N ARG A 57 25.45 3.39 22.57
CA ARG A 57 26.85 2.92 22.44
C ARG A 57 27.87 4.05 22.32
N LEU A 58 27.56 5.12 21.60
CA LEU A 58 28.45 6.28 21.50
C LEU A 58 28.63 6.99 22.84
N ILE A 59 27.56 7.10 23.63
CA ILE A 59 27.60 7.67 24.98
C ILE A 59 28.42 6.77 25.92
N GLU A 60 28.28 5.46 25.82
CA GLU A 60 29.04 4.50 26.62
C GLU A 60 30.53 4.50 26.29
N ASN A 61 30.90 4.56 25.00
CA ASN A 61 32.30 4.59 24.56
C ASN A 61 32.98 5.95 24.73
N GLY A 62 32.19 7.03 24.86
CA GLY A 62 32.69 8.39 25.10
C GLY A 62 32.84 8.75 26.58
N ARG A 63 32.47 7.84 27.48
CA ARG A 63 32.76 7.88 28.92
C ARG A 63 34.06 7.13 29.22
#